data_AF-A0A6C0C1A2-F1
#
_entry.id   AF-A0A6C0C1A2-F1
#
_cell.length_a   1.000
_cell.length_b   1.000
_cell.length_c   1.000
_cell.angle_alpha   90.00
_cell.angle_beta   90.00
_cell.angle_gamma   90.00
#
_symmetry.space_group_name_H-M   'P 1'
#
loop_
_entity.id
_entity.type
_entity.pdbx_description
1 polymer ?
#
loop_
_entity_poly.entity_id
_entity_poly.type
_entity_poly.pdbx_seq_one_letter_code
_entity_poly.pdbx_strand_id
1 'polypeptide(L)'
;MAGGLLNFKAEGANNIILNGNPSKTFFKVAYSKYSNFGLQKFRIDYDGLRELRPFEESKFTFKIPRYADLLMDTYLSVTLPNIWSPIYHPTVDTNQKWSPYEFKWIRKIGVHMIKEVVISCGSQTLQKYSGEYLDALVERDFSAEKKDLFNVMSGNVPELYDPANVNGRANTYPSAFYTGNTAVGSEPSIRGKTLYIPLNTWFSLDSKCPLPLISLQYNQIEISVTMRPIQELFQVRDIFDATYNYPYVKPDLNENRFQIYRFLQTPPNVFLDSANYGNKINTWNADIHLMSTYCFLSKQEQQKFALEDQVYLIKEVHEHSYENVTGTRKLKVQTNGMVSNWMWFMRRNDVHLRNEWSNYTNWPYFTQPGDIELAPRDIENLIPVNSIPQNYGPAIDPADGRNTGYYVTGTFKSVNRKEILETFGILMNGDYRENMQNRGVFDYVEKYVRTGGSAEEGLYCYNFCLNTNPYDYQPSGAFNMSNIKTIEIELTTHVPDIDLVNSRYDVICDLQGNPIGTRKSSYQLYDYNYNLTLFEERYNVLSFIGGNCGLMYAR
;
A
#
# COMPACT_ATOMS: atom_id res chain seq x y z
N MET A 1 13.68 58.76 19.85
CA MET A 1 13.29 57.38 19.48
C MET A 1 14.44 56.74 18.73
N ALA A 2 15.18 55.81 19.36
CA ALA A 2 16.38 55.20 18.78
C ALA A 2 16.52 53.71 19.16
N GLY A 3 15.40 52.97 19.20
CA GLY A 3 15.38 51.57 19.63
C GLY A 3 16.29 50.66 18.79
N GLY A 4 16.23 50.77 17.46
CA GLY A 4 17.05 49.94 16.56
C GLY A 4 18.55 50.26 16.58
N LEU A 5 18.93 51.48 16.97
CA LEU A 5 20.34 51.90 17.06
C LEU A 5 21.04 51.36 18.32
N LEU A 6 20.29 50.89 19.32
CA LEU A 6 20.86 50.31 20.54
C LEU A 6 21.59 48.99 20.25
N ASN A 7 21.15 48.21 19.25
CA ASN A 7 21.82 46.96 18.86
C ASN A 7 23.25 47.19 18.35
N PHE A 8 23.53 48.35 17.73
CA PHE A 8 24.88 48.71 17.31
C PHE A 8 25.75 49.25 18.45
N LYS A 9 25.12 49.80 19.50
CA LYS A 9 25.84 50.29 20.69
C LYS A 9 26.16 49.19 21.69
N ALA A 10 25.44 48.07 21.65
CA ALA A 10 25.63 46.90 22.51
C ALA A 10 26.57 45.85 21.89
N GLU A 11 27.62 46.29 21.19
CA GLU A 11 28.62 45.39 20.60
C GLU A 11 29.65 44.96 21.67
N GLY A 12 29.94 43.67 21.74
CA GLY A 12 30.88 43.09 22.70
C GLY A 12 31.55 41.81 22.18
N ALA A 13 32.38 41.17 22.99
CA ALA A 13 33.17 40.00 22.56
C ALA A 13 32.32 38.83 22.01
N ASN A 14 31.08 38.69 22.47
CA ASN A 14 30.16 37.64 21.99
C ASN A 14 29.71 37.84 20.53
N ASN A 15 29.76 39.07 20.01
CA ASN A 15 29.39 39.38 18.63
C ASN A 15 30.35 38.75 17.61
N ILE A 16 31.58 38.42 18.01
CA ILE A 16 32.56 37.76 17.11
C ILE A 16 32.01 36.42 16.57
N ILE A 17 31.19 35.72 17.35
CA ILE A 17 30.61 34.42 16.96
C ILE A 17 29.60 34.56 15.80
N LEU A 18 28.85 35.66 15.74
CA LEU A 18 27.71 35.81 14.83
C LEU A 18 27.88 36.90 13.77
N ASN A 19 28.49 38.02 14.10
CA ASN A 19 28.65 39.20 13.23
C ASN A 19 30.08 39.75 13.20
N GLY A 20 31.07 39.02 13.72
CA GLY A 20 32.49 39.30 13.47
C GLY A 20 32.88 38.89 12.06
N ASN A 21 33.41 39.81 11.26
CA ASN A 21 33.78 39.60 9.85
C ASN A 21 32.68 38.89 9.03
N PRO A 22 31.51 39.53 8.85
CA PRO A 22 30.34 38.90 8.25
C PRO A 22 30.59 38.45 6.80
N SER A 23 30.39 37.16 6.54
CA SER A 23 30.53 36.54 5.22
C SER A 23 29.21 36.41 4.45
N LYS A 24 28.08 36.64 5.12
CA LYS A 24 26.72 36.57 4.57
C LYS A 24 25.94 37.80 4.98
N THR A 25 25.14 38.33 4.04
CA THR A 25 24.17 39.40 4.32
C THR A 25 22.76 38.90 4.05
N PHE A 26 21.81 39.30 4.88
CA PHE A 26 20.39 39.00 4.69
C PHE A 26 19.71 39.97 3.71
N PHE A 27 20.38 41.08 3.36
CA PHE A 27 19.78 42.18 2.61
C PHE A 27 20.22 42.24 1.15
N LYS A 28 21.06 41.30 0.70
CA LYS A 28 21.44 41.15 -0.71
C LYS A 28 21.53 39.68 -1.08
N VAL A 29 20.62 39.25 -1.95
CA VAL A 29 20.57 37.87 -2.45
C VAL A 29 21.51 37.75 -3.65
N ALA A 30 22.46 36.81 -3.59
CA ALA A 30 23.25 36.39 -4.75
C ALA A 30 22.52 35.21 -5.42
N TYR A 31 22.34 35.26 -6.74
CA TYR A 31 21.81 34.15 -7.53
C TYR A 31 22.84 33.68 -8.54
N SER A 32 22.88 32.37 -8.79
CA SER A 32 23.74 31.76 -9.81
C SER A 32 22.99 31.67 -11.14
N LYS A 33 23.67 31.98 -12.25
CA LYS A 33 23.13 31.75 -13.59
C LYS A 33 23.19 30.24 -13.90
N TYR A 34 22.10 29.69 -14.41
CA TYR A 34 21.98 28.28 -14.81
C TYR A 34 22.05 28.14 -16.35
N SER A 35 22.31 26.92 -16.85
CA SER A 35 22.26 26.62 -18.27
C SER A 35 20.82 26.61 -18.78
N ASN A 36 20.59 27.02 -20.04
CA ASN A 36 19.23 27.05 -20.56
C ASN A 36 18.71 25.64 -20.84
N PHE A 37 17.51 25.32 -20.35
CA PHE A 37 16.83 24.04 -20.58
C PHE A 37 15.33 24.24 -20.76
N GLY A 38 14.66 23.28 -21.39
CA GLY A 38 13.22 23.26 -21.58
C GLY A 38 12.61 21.93 -21.14
N LEU A 39 11.44 21.97 -20.50
CA LEU A 39 10.70 20.78 -20.06
C LEU A 39 9.45 20.59 -20.91
N GLN A 40 9.19 19.36 -21.35
CA GLN A 40 7.96 19.00 -22.04
C GLN A 40 7.50 17.61 -21.63
N LYS A 41 6.19 17.42 -21.48
CA LYS A 41 5.59 16.12 -21.19
C LYS A 41 5.26 15.40 -22.49
N PHE A 42 5.61 14.12 -22.56
CA PHE A 42 5.27 13.24 -23.66
C PHE A 42 4.50 12.02 -23.15
N ARG A 43 3.51 11.62 -23.94
CA ARG A 43 2.78 10.37 -23.75
C ARG A 43 3.53 9.25 -24.47
N ILE A 44 3.88 8.20 -23.75
CA ILE A 44 4.52 7.00 -24.28
C ILE A 44 3.48 5.89 -24.20
N ASP A 45 3.03 5.47 -25.38
CA ASP A 45 1.99 4.49 -25.53
C ASP A 45 2.55 3.06 -25.54
N TYR A 46 1.72 2.11 -25.09
CA TYR A 46 2.04 0.69 -25.21
C TYR A 46 1.70 0.17 -26.61
N ASP A 47 2.62 -0.60 -27.19
CA ASP A 47 2.48 -1.29 -28.47
C ASP A 47 1.75 -2.64 -28.26
N GLY A 48 0.43 -2.59 -28.10
CA GLY A 48 -0.39 -3.79 -27.95
C GLY A 48 -1.80 -3.50 -27.40
N LEU A 49 -2.50 -4.56 -27.00
CA LEU A 49 -3.80 -4.44 -26.33
C LEU A 49 -3.61 -3.84 -24.93
N ARG A 50 -4.33 -2.75 -24.63
CA ARG A 50 -4.27 -2.01 -23.35
C ARG A 50 -5.40 -2.43 -22.40
N GLU A 51 -5.70 -3.72 -22.40
CA GLU A 51 -6.72 -4.33 -21.55
C GLU A 51 -6.06 -5.10 -20.42
N LEU A 52 -6.66 -5.01 -19.22
CA LEU A 52 -6.26 -5.82 -18.08
C LEU A 52 -6.91 -7.19 -18.17
N ARG A 53 -6.15 -8.24 -17.88
CA ARG A 53 -6.69 -9.60 -17.82
C ARG A 53 -7.43 -9.84 -16.51
N PRO A 54 -8.54 -10.60 -16.52
CA PRO A 54 -9.35 -10.83 -15.33
C PRO A 54 -8.70 -11.75 -14.30
N PHE A 55 -8.01 -12.80 -14.76
CA PHE A 55 -7.43 -13.86 -13.91
C PHE A 55 -5.90 -13.85 -13.84
N GLU A 56 -5.24 -13.29 -14.86
CA GLU A 56 -3.79 -13.35 -15.02
C GLU A 56 -3.15 -11.98 -14.85
N GLU A 57 -1.88 -11.98 -14.44
CA GLU A 57 -1.07 -10.78 -14.44
C GLU A 57 -0.85 -10.27 -15.87
N SER A 58 -0.88 -8.95 -16.04
CA SER A 58 -0.72 -8.30 -17.34
C SER A 58 0.57 -7.50 -17.35
N LYS A 59 1.52 -7.86 -18.22
CA LYS A 59 2.81 -7.18 -18.34
C LYS A 59 2.81 -6.19 -19.51
N PHE A 60 3.12 -4.93 -19.21
CA PHE A 60 3.23 -3.85 -20.19
C PHE A 60 4.68 -3.34 -20.23
N THR A 61 5.32 -3.46 -21.39
CA THR A 61 6.70 -3.00 -21.59
C THR A 61 6.71 -1.76 -22.48
N PHE A 62 7.20 -0.65 -21.93
CA PHE A 62 7.31 0.64 -22.60
C PHE A 62 8.76 0.88 -23.02
N LYS A 63 8.97 1.04 -24.32
CA LYS A 63 10.26 1.44 -24.87
C LYS A 63 10.35 2.95 -24.84
N ILE A 64 11.28 3.49 -24.06
CA ILE A 64 11.40 4.94 -23.89
C ILE A 64 11.95 5.55 -25.18
N PRO A 65 11.18 6.41 -25.88
CA PRO A 65 11.63 7.07 -27.08
C PRO A 65 12.63 8.18 -26.72
N ARG A 66 13.62 8.40 -27.60
CA ARG A 66 14.62 9.46 -27.45
C ARG A 66 14.12 10.77 -28.05
N TYR A 67 13.04 11.33 -27.49
CA TYR A 67 12.50 12.63 -27.93
C TYR A 67 13.35 13.81 -27.46
N ALA A 68 14.05 13.68 -26.33
CA ALA A 68 14.94 14.69 -25.77
C ALA A 68 16.20 14.07 -25.16
N ASP A 69 17.00 14.91 -24.49
CA ASP A 69 18.32 14.54 -23.96
C ASP A 69 18.26 13.81 -22.62
N LEU A 70 17.32 14.21 -21.75
CA LEU A 70 17.15 13.62 -20.42
C LEU A 70 15.68 13.20 -20.17
N LEU A 71 15.50 12.12 -19.41
CA LEU A 71 14.21 11.68 -18.87
C LEU A 71 14.14 12.01 -17.37
N MET A 72 13.05 12.63 -16.95
CA MET A 72 12.77 13.00 -15.56
C MET A 72 11.49 12.26 -15.10
N ASP A 73 10.62 12.96 -14.35
CA ASP A 73 9.38 12.42 -13.79
C ASP A 73 8.62 11.52 -14.76
N THR A 74 8.27 10.32 -14.31
CA THR A 74 7.46 9.38 -15.08
C THR A 74 6.26 8.92 -14.26
N TYR A 75 5.08 9.04 -14.86
CA TYR A 75 3.79 8.67 -14.28
C TYR A 75 3.15 7.56 -15.13
N LEU A 76 2.64 6.52 -14.48
CA LEU A 76 1.78 5.52 -15.10
C LEU A 76 0.33 6.01 -15.08
N SER A 77 -0.26 6.12 -16.27
CA SER A 77 -1.64 6.55 -16.46
C SER A 77 -2.53 5.34 -16.72
N VAL A 78 -3.61 5.20 -15.95
CA VAL A 78 -4.57 4.08 -16.06
C VAL A 78 -5.99 4.61 -15.89
N THR A 79 -6.90 4.24 -16.79
CA THR A 79 -8.31 4.66 -16.73
C THR A 79 -9.18 3.59 -16.08
N LEU A 80 -9.85 3.96 -14.99
CA LEU A 80 -10.89 3.15 -14.36
C LEU A 80 -12.24 3.36 -15.07
N PRO A 81 -13.05 2.31 -15.24
CA PRO A 81 -14.36 2.40 -15.86
C PRO A 81 -15.39 2.98 -14.89
N ASN A 82 -16.53 3.42 -15.43
CA ASN A 82 -17.73 3.62 -14.62
C ASN A 82 -18.19 2.26 -14.09
N ILE A 83 -18.58 2.21 -12.82
CA ILE A 83 -19.08 0.99 -12.17
C ILE A 83 -20.53 1.20 -11.76
N TRP A 84 -21.37 0.24 -12.13
CA TRP A 84 -22.75 0.12 -11.67
C TRP A 84 -22.83 -1.09 -10.73
N SER A 85 -23.08 -0.87 -9.45
CA SER A 85 -23.26 -1.98 -8.50
C SER A 85 -24.75 -2.32 -8.38
N PRO A 86 -25.22 -3.43 -8.98
CA PRO A 86 -26.64 -3.72 -9.04
C PRO A 86 -27.19 -4.26 -7.71
N ILE A 87 -28.52 -4.26 -7.58
CA ILE A 87 -29.23 -4.96 -6.49
C ILE A 87 -29.74 -6.30 -7.03
N TYR A 88 -29.26 -7.40 -6.45
CA TYR A 88 -29.68 -8.72 -6.86
C TYR A 88 -31.10 -9.03 -6.39
N HIS A 89 -31.86 -9.63 -7.28
CA HIS A 89 -33.28 -9.92 -7.09
C HIS A 89 -33.48 -11.13 -6.16
N PRO A 90 -34.65 -11.23 -5.48
CA PRO A 90 -34.96 -12.34 -4.59
C PRO A 90 -35.00 -13.68 -5.31
N THR A 91 -34.07 -14.56 -4.98
CA THR A 91 -34.03 -15.98 -5.35
C THR A 91 -33.97 -16.87 -4.11
N VAL A 92 -34.10 -18.19 -4.30
CA VAL A 92 -33.93 -19.18 -3.22
C VAL A 92 -32.55 -19.00 -2.55
N ASP A 93 -31.51 -18.77 -3.33
CA ASP A 93 -30.13 -18.59 -2.85
C ASP A 93 -29.94 -17.33 -2.00
N THR A 94 -30.79 -16.31 -2.20
CA THR A 94 -30.78 -15.07 -1.38
C THR A 94 -31.74 -15.10 -0.19
N ASN A 95 -32.29 -16.27 0.16
CA ASN A 95 -33.39 -16.39 1.12
C ASN A 95 -34.60 -15.51 0.79
N GLN A 96 -34.90 -15.35 -0.50
CA GLN A 96 -35.99 -14.51 -1.01
C GLN A 96 -35.88 -13.03 -0.58
N LYS A 97 -34.66 -12.50 -0.48
CA LYS A 97 -34.40 -11.09 -0.11
C LYS A 97 -33.62 -10.35 -1.20
N TRP A 98 -33.91 -9.07 -1.36
CA TRP A 98 -33.10 -8.17 -2.18
C TRP A 98 -31.75 -7.95 -1.53
N SER A 99 -30.68 -8.12 -2.30
CA SER A 99 -29.32 -8.11 -1.76
C SER A 99 -28.40 -7.30 -2.68
N PRO A 100 -27.84 -6.17 -2.23
CA PRO A 100 -26.94 -5.34 -3.02
C PRO A 100 -25.50 -5.88 -3.03
N TYR A 101 -24.81 -5.80 -4.16
CA TYR A 101 -23.40 -6.21 -4.27
C TYR A 101 -22.43 -5.24 -3.56
N GLU A 102 -22.80 -3.97 -3.44
CA GLU A 102 -21.99 -2.89 -2.86
C GLU A 102 -20.51 -2.91 -3.29
N PHE A 103 -20.27 -2.76 -4.58
CA PHE A 103 -18.92 -2.80 -5.15
C PHE A 103 -17.98 -1.76 -4.52
N LYS A 104 -16.77 -2.17 -4.16
CA LYS A 104 -15.71 -1.28 -3.66
C LYS A 104 -14.42 -1.57 -4.39
N TRP A 105 -13.73 -0.53 -4.85
CA TRP A 105 -12.32 -0.68 -5.24
C TRP A 105 -11.46 -0.90 -3.99
N ILE A 106 -10.34 -1.60 -4.13
CA ILE A 106 -9.38 -1.72 -3.04
C ILE A 106 -8.85 -0.33 -2.64
N ARG A 107 -8.48 -0.17 -1.37
CA ARG A 107 -7.77 1.04 -0.92
C ARG A 107 -6.42 1.14 -1.62
N LYS A 108 -5.96 2.37 -1.86
CA LYS A 108 -4.69 2.64 -2.56
C LYS A 108 -4.57 1.89 -3.89
N ILE A 109 -5.67 1.83 -4.65
CA ILE A 109 -5.79 1.03 -5.88
C ILE A 109 -4.67 1.30 -6.88
N GLY A 110 -4.28 2.55 -7.12
CA GLY A 110 -3.25 2.84 -8.12
C GLY A 110 -1.92 2.17 -7.80
N VAL A 111 -1.54 2.15 -6.52
CA VAL A 111 -0.28 1.56 -6.09
C VAL A 111 -0.38 0.03 -6.02
N HIS A 112 -1.44 -0.51 -5.42
CA HIS A 112 -1.60 -1.95 -5.31
C HIS A 112 -1.93 -2.65 -6.64
N MET A 113 -2.45 -1.93 -7.64
CA MET A 113 -2.63 -2.45 -8.99
C MET A 113 -1.31 -2.83 -9.64
N ILE A 114 -0.22 -2.15 -9.27
CA ILE A 114 1.14 -2.46 -9.74
C ILE A 114 1.68 -3.62 -8.90
N LYS A 115 1.93 -4.75 -9.54
CA LYS A 115 2.61 -5.89 -8.92
C LYS A 115 4.11 -5.63 -8.82
N GLU A 116 4.73 -5.23 -9.93
CA GLU A 116 6.14 -4.88 -10.01
C GLU A 116 6.43 -3.88 -11.14
N VAL A 117 7.45 -3.06 -10.94
CA VAL A 117 8.06 -2.19 -11.94
C VAL A 117 9.50 -2.63 -12.12
N VAL A 118 9.91 -2.85 -13.36
CA VAL A 118 11.27 -3.23 -13.73
C VAL A 118 11.79 -2.23 -14.74
N ILE A 119 12.93 -1.61 -14.43
CA ILE A 119 13.63 -0.69 -15.33
C ILE A 119 14.86 -1.41 -15.83
N SER A 120 14.93 -1.63 -17.14
CA SER A 120 16.03 -2.32 -17.79
C SER A 120 16.69 -1.46 -18.86
N CYS A 121 17.99 -1.64 -19.01
CA CYS A 121 18.78 -1.08 -20.10
C CYS A 121 19.42 -2.24 -20.86
N GLY A 122 18.94 -2.51 -22.08
CA GLY A 122 19.35 -3.71 -22.81
C GLY A 122 19.04 -4.98 -22.01
N SER A 123 20.05 -5.79 -21.69
CA SER A 123 19.90 -7.03 -20.91
C SER A 123 20.00 -6.86 -19.39
N GLN A 124 20.39 -5.68 -18.89
CA GLN A 124 20.62 -5.46 -17.46
C GLN A 124 19.40 -4.81 -16.80
N THR A 125 18.97 -5.33 -15.66
CA THR A 125 17.95 -4.70 -14.80
C THR A 125 18.62 -3.70 -13.87
N LEU A 126 18.25 -2.42 -14.00
CA LEU A 126 18.79 -1.33 -13.18
C LEU A 126 18.07 -1.24 -11.83
N GLN A 127 16.76 -1.38 -11.83
CA GLN A 127 15.95 -1.32 -10.61
C GLN A 127 14.70 -2.20 -10.76
N LYS A 128 14.30 -2.82 -9.66
CA LYS A 128 13.06 -3.59 -9.54
C LYS A 128 12.44 -3.31 -8.17
N TYR A 129 11.16 -2.97 -8.15
CA TYR A 129 10.40 -2.77 -6.91
C TYR A 129 8.90 -3.00 -7.16
N SER A 130 8.16 -3.29 -6.10
CA SER A 130 6.72 -3.51 -6.12
C SER A 130 5.92 -2.21 -5.93
N GLY A 131 4.62 -2.27 -6.22
CA GLY A 131 3.70 -1.22 -5.78
C GLY A 131 3.71 -1.06 -4.26
N GLU A 132 3.79 -2.15 -3.50
CA GLU A 132 3.78 -2.07 -2.02
C GLU A 132 4.99 -1.28 -1.47
N TYR A 133 6.14 -1.37 -2.12
CA TYR A 133 7.28 -0.50 -1.81
C TYR A 133 6.99 0.98 -2.11
N LEU A 134 6.32 1.29 -3.22
CA LEU A 134 5.93 2.68 -3.55
C LEU A 134 5.02 3.28 -2.48
N ASP A 135 4.07 2.50 -1.97
CA ASP A 135 3.21 2.93 -0.88
C ASP A 135 4.04 3.20 0.38
N ALA A 136 4.88 2.23 0.77
CA ALA A 136 5.74 2.36 1.96
C ALA A 136 6.67 3.58 1.89
N LEU A 137 7.25 3.86 0.71
CA LEU A 137 8.08 5.02 0.47
C LEU A 137 7.32 6.34 0.66
N VAL A 138 6.11 6.43 0.09
CA VAL A 138 5.27 7.64 0.20
C VAL A 138 4.81 7.83 1.65
N GLU A 139 4.39 6.76 2.31
CA GLU A 139 3.99 6.78 3.71
C GLU A 139 5.11 7.26 4.64
N ARG A 140 6.34 6.80 4.41
CA ARG A 140 7.50 7.12 5.26
C ARG A 140 8.00 8.54 5.05
N ASP A 141 8.17 8.96 3.80
CA ASP A 141 9.02 10.12 3.49
C ASP A 141 8.26 11.38 3.06
N PHE A 142 7.00 11.25 2.62
CA PHE A 142 6.26 12.40 2.09
C PHE A 142 5.56 13.17 3.21
N SER A 143 5.49 14.50 3.05
CA SER A 143 4.67 15.34 3.92
C SER A 143 3.17 15.10 3.69
N ALA A 144 2.33 15.44 4.68
CA ALA A 144 0.89 15.24 4.61
C ALA A 144 0.24 15.85 3.35
N GLU A 145 0.61 17.09 2.99
CA GLU A 145 0.06 17.77 1.81
C GLU A 145 0.39 17.05 0.49
N LYS A 146 1.63 16.54 0.36
CA LYS A 146 2.06 15.80 -0.83
C LYS A 146 1.47 14.39 -0.86
N LYS A 147 1.31 13.77 0.31
CA LYS A 147 0.62 12.49 0.48
C LYS A 147 -0.85 12.59 0.08
N ASP A 148 -1.55 13.65 0.46
CA ASP A 148 -2.94 13.88 0.06
C ASP A 148 -3.08 14.04 -1.46
N LEU A 149 -2.18 14.80 -2.08
CA LEU A 149 -2.14 14.92 -3.54
C LEU A 149 -1.86 13.55 -4.21
N PHE A 150 -0.91 12.78 -3.67
CA PHE A 150 -0.62 11.44 -4.16
C PHE A 150 -1.84 10.51 -4.05
N ASN A 151 -2.58 10.57 -2.94
CA ASN A 151 -3.82 9.81 -2.75
C ASN A 151 -4.88 10.18 -3.80
N VAL A 152 -5.04 11.46 -4.11
CA VAL A 152 -6.00 11.92 -5.14
C VAL A 152 -5.59 11.47 -6.55
N MET A 153 -4.29 11.50 -6.86
CA MET A 153 -3.74 11.08 -8.16
C MET A 153 -3.76 9.56 -8.36
N SER A 154 -3.45 8.79 -7.32
CA SER A 154 -3.41 7.32 -7.36
C SER A 154 -4.77 6.65 -7.09
N GLY A 155 -5.81 7.42 -6.78
CA GLY A 155 -7.17 6.91 -6.58
C GLY A 155 -7.42 6.35 -5.19
N ASN A 156 -6.63 6.72 -4.19
CA ASN A 156 -6.93 6.47 -2.79
C ASN A 156 -7.93 7.51 -2.24
N VAL A 157 -9.13 7.56 -2.83
CA VAL A 157 -10.19 8.49 -2.43
C VAL A 157 -11.40 7.71 -1.89
N PRO A 158 -12.07 8.21 -0.83
CA PRO A 158 -13.25 7.54 -0.26
C PRO A 158 -14.33 7.22 -1.29
N GLU A 159 -14.45 8.00 -2.36
CA GLU A 159 -15.42 7.76 -3.44
C GLU A 159 -15.23 6.41 -4.15
N LEU A 160 -14.01 5.88 -4.18
CA LEU A 160 -13.67 4.62 -4.85
C LEU A 160 -13.76 3.41 -3.90
N TYR A 161 -13.23 3.53 -2.68
CA TYR A 161 -13.16 2.42 -1.73
C TYR A 161 -14.28 2.41 -0.67
N ASP A 162 -14.94 3.54 -0.41
CA ASP A 162 -16.05 3.66 0.54
C ASP A 162 -17.20 4.57 0.05
N PRO A 163 -17.84 4.21 -1.08
CA PRO A 163 -18.92 5.02 -1.68
C PRO A 163 -20.18 5.16 -0.80
N ALA A 164 -20.29 4.40 0.29
CA ALA A 164 -21.42 4.43 1.22
C ALA A 164 -21.40 5.64 2.17
N ASN A 165 -20.23 6.24 2.39
CA ASN A 165 -20.00 7.31 3.38
C ASN A 165 -19.53 8.64 2.75
N VAL A 166 -19.77 8.83 1.45
CA VAL A 166 -19.36 10.04 0.70
C VAL A 166 -20.56 10.87 0.25
N ASN A 167 -20.32 12.14 -0.09
CA ASN A 167 -21.33 13.06 -0.62
C ASN A 167 -22.57 13.23 0.29
N GLY A 168 -22.34 13.29 1.61
CA GLY A 168 -23.39 13.46 2.63
C GLY A 168 -24.17 12.19 2.95
N ARG A 169 -23.77 11.03 2.40
CA ARG A 169 -24.35 9.72 2.74
C ARG A 169 -23.75 9.23 4.04
N ALA A 170 -24.58 8.62 4.88
CA ALA A 170 -24.16 7.92 6.10
C ALA A 170 -24.57 6.46 5.96
N ASN A 171 -23.59 5.58 5.72
CA ASN A 171 -23.79 4.15 5.54
C ASN A 171 -24.87 3.77 4.49
N THR A 172 -24.96 4.54 3.41
CA THR A 172 -25.96 4.34 2.35
C THR A 172 -25.26 4.21 1.00
N TYR A 173 -25.17 2.98 0.49
CA TYR A 173 -24.49 2.71 -0.76
C TYR A 173 -25.33 3.16 -1.98
N PRO A 174 -24.74 3.82 -3.00
CA PRO A 174 -25.44 4.23 -4.23
C PRO A 174 -25.63 3.06 -5.21
N SER A 175 -26.49 2.10 -4.89
CA SER A 175 -26.72 0.94 -5.75
C SER A 175 -27.46 1.33 -7.04
N ALA A 176 -27.04 0.75 -8.17
CA ALA A 176 -27.71 0.89 -9.45
C ALA A 176 -28.91 -0.07 -9.53
N PHE A 177 -30.03 0.40 -10.05
CA PHE A 177 -31.21 -0.41 -10.28
C PHE A 177 -31.79 -0.12 -11.66
N TYR A 178 -32.38 -1.14 -12.29
CA TYR A 178 -32.95 -1.04 -13.63
C TYR A 178 -33.88 0.16 -13.78
N THR A 179 -33.63 0.97 -14.81
CA THR A 179 -34.48 2.09 -15.20
C THR A 179 -35.19 1.75 -16.51
N GLY A 180 -36.48 2.04 -16.62
CA GLY A 180 -37.24 1.86 -17.87
C GLY A 180 -36.75 2.73 -19.05
N ASN A 181 -35.90 3.73 -18.79
CA ASN A 181 -35.21 4.50 -19.82
C ASN A 181 -33.92 3.80 -20.27
N THR A 182 -34.05 2.93 -21.26
CA THR A 182 -32.93 2.14 -21.81
C THR A 182 -31.89 2.95 -22.58
N ALA A 183 -32.19 4.19 -22.97
CA ALA A 183 -31.28 5.04 -23.73
C ALA A 183 -30.21 5.71 -22.85
N VAL A 184 -30.55 6.03 -21.60
CA VAL A 184 -29.65 6.70 -20.64
C VAL A 184 -29.14 5.74 -19.56
N GLY A 185 -29.97 4.78 -19.14
CA GLY A 185 -29.63 3.83 -18.08
C GLY A 185 -29.60 4.46 -16.67
N SER A 186 -29.13 3.67 -15.71
CA SER A 186 -28.98 4.09 -14.32
C SER A 186 -27.72 4.93 -14.11
N GLU A 187 -27.74 5.83 -13.12
CA GLU A 187 -26.52 6.53 -12.69
C GLU A 187 -25.49 5.50 -12.18
N PRO A 188 -24.19 5.65 -12.53
CA PRO A 188 -23.14 4.78 -12.00
C PRO A 188 -22.98 4.96 -10.48
N SER A 189 -22.76 3.84 -9.79
CA SER A 189 -22.44 3.81 -8.36
C SER A 189 -21.10 4.48 -8.09
N ILE A 190 -20.12 4.24 -8.96
CA ILE A 190 -18.78 4.86 -8.91
C ILE A 190 -18.45 5.36 -10.32
N ARG A 191 -18.06 6.63 -10.42
CA ARG A 191 -17.65 7.22 -11.69
C ARG A 191 -16.20 6.85 -12.02
N GLY A 192 -15.96 6.56 -13.29
CA GLY A 192 -14.64 6.28 -13.83
C GLY A 192 -13.73 7.50 -13.78
N LYS A 193 -12.44 7.25 -13.61
CA LYS A 193 -11.41 8.29 -13.49
C LYS A 193 -10.09 7.78 -14.04
N THR A 194 -9.32 8.66 -14.66
CA THR A 194 -7.92 8.39 -15.01
C THR A 194 -7.02 8.65 -13.81
N LEU A 195 -6.27 7.63 -13.41
CA LEU A 195 -5.27 7.67 -12.35
C LEU A 195 -3.92 8.04 -12.94
N TYR A 196 -3.14 8.82 -12.20
CA TYR A 196 -1.75 9.17 -12.54
C TYR A 196 -0.85 8.71 -11.39
N ILE A 197 -0.24 7.56 -11.54
CA ILE A 197 0.56 6.91 -10.48
C ILE A 197 2.03 7.24 -10.72
N PRO A 198 2.69 8.05 -9.87
CA PRO A 198 4.11 8.33 -10.06
C PRO A 198 4.94 7.09 -9.74
N LEU A 199 5.92 6.78 -10.61
CA LEU A 199 6.77 5.60 -10.42
C LEU A 199 7.87 5.81 -9.38
N ASN A 200 8.10 7.05 -8.90
CA ASN A 200 9.08 7.42 -7.87
C ASN A 200 10.46 6.73 -8.04
N THR A 201 10.96 6.70 -9.27
CA THR A 201 12.30 6.20 -9.59
C THR A 201 13.38 7.15 -9.09
N TRP A 202 14.64 6.71 -9.07
CA TRP A 202 15.77 7.58 -8.69
C TRP A 202 15.83 8.88 -9.51
N PHE A 203 15.43 8.83 -10.78
CA PHE A 203 15.43 9.98 -11.69
C PHE A 203 14.13 10.82 -11.67
N SER A 204 13.09 10.36 -10.97
CA SER A 204 11.83 11.11 -10.79
C SER A 204 11.78 11.90 -9.48
N LEU A 205 12.66 11.58 -8.52
CA LEU A 205 12.62 12.17 -7.18
C LEU A 205 13.53 13.39 -7.04
N ASP A 206 14.77 13.33 -7.53
CA ASP A 206 15.67 14.49 -7.57
C ASP A 206 16.00 14.90 -9.02
N SER A 207 15.76 16.18 -9.31
CA SER A 207 16.15 16.85 -10.55
C SER A 207 17.66 16.77 -10.87
N LYS A 208 18.51 16.50 -9.87
CA LYS A 208 19.97 16.37 -10.02
C LYS A 208 20.41 15.02 -10.57
N CYS A 209 19.52 14.02 -10.60
CA CYS A 209 19.82 12.68 -11.09
C CYS A 209 18.90 12.26 -12.26
N PRO A 210 18.71 13.11 -13.28
CA PRO A 210 17.88 12.75 -14.41
C PRO A 210 18.53 11.61 -15.19
N LEU A 211 17.74 10.80 -15.88
CA LEU A 211 18.26 9.70 -16.68
C LEU A 211 18.77 10.25 -18.03
N PRO A 212 20.09 10.21 -18.32
CA PRO A 212 20.64 10.81 -19.53
C PRO A 212 20.43 9.89 -20.74
N LEU A 213 19.40 10.16 -21.53
CA LEU A 213 19.11 9.40 -22.75
C LEU A 213 20.15 9.66 -23.83
N ILE A 214 20.76 10.83 -23.85
CA ILE A 214 21.82 11.17 -24.82
C ILE A 214 23.10 10.34 -24.64
N SER A 215 23.42 9.95 -23.40
CA SER A 215 24.59 9.12 -23.09
C SER A 215 24.35 7.63 -23.40
N LEU A 216 23.14 7.26 -23.82
CA LEU A 216 22.74 5.91 -24.17
C LEU A 216 22.60 5.78 -25.67
N GLN A 217 23.69 5.60 -26.42
CA GLN A 217 23.60 5.51 -27.88
C GLN A 217 23.18 4.12 -28.34
N TYR A 218 23.73 3.07 -27.74
CA TYR A 218 23.57 1.68 -28.19
C TYR A 218 22.45 0.93 -27.50
N ASN A 219 22.09 1.32 -26.27
CA ASN A 219 21.05 0.68 -25.50
C ASN A 219 19.79 1.56 -25.40
N GLN A 220 18.63 0.92 -25.36
CA GLN A 220 17.37 1.56 -25.08
C GLN A 220 16.93 1.22 -23.66
N ILE A 221 16.30 2.19 -22.99
CA ILE A 221 15.67 1.99 -21.69
C ILE A 221 14.27 1.46 -21.92
N GLU A 222 13.94 0.41 -21.19
CA GLU A 222 12.62 -0.19 -21.16
C GLU A 222 12.08 -0.13 -19.73
N ILE A 223 10.86 0.37 -19.58
CA ILE A 223 10.13 0.33 -18.31
C ILE A 223 9.04 -0.72 -18.48
N SER A 224 9.15 -1.82 -17.75
CA SER A 224 8.14 -2.88 -17.70
C SER A 224 7.33 -2.78 -16.42
N VAL A 225 6.01 -2.68 -16.55
CA VAL A 225 5.07 -2.66 -15.44
C VAL A 225 4.21 -3.91 -15.51
N THR A 226 4.23 -4.71 -14.45
CA THR A 226 3.35 -5.87 -14.30
C THR A 226 2.17 -5.47 -13.41
N MET A 227 0.96 -5.65 -13.93
CA MET A 227 -0.30 -5.28 -13.27
C MET A 227 -0.97 -6.52 -12.70
N ARG A 228 -1.59 -6.37 -11.53
CA ARG A 228 -2.42 -7.41 -10.90
C ARG A 228 -3.67 -7.71 -11.73
N PRO A 229 -4.19 -8.95 -11.64
CA PRO A 229 -5.44 -9.31 -12.30
C PRO A 229 -6.63 -8.52 -11.72
N ILE A 230 -7.64 -8.28 -12.56
CA ILE A 230 -8.83 -7.49 -12.16
C ILE A 230 -9.50 -8.06 -10.89
N GLN A 231 -9.53 -9.39 -10.75
CA GLN A 231 -10.11 -10.06 -9.58
C GLN A 231 -9.51 -9.61 -8.24
N GLU A 232 -8.28 -9.10 -8.22
CA GLU A 232 -7.61 -8.62 -7.00
C GLU A 232 -7.79 -7.14 -6.72
N LEU A 233 -8.46 -6.40 -7.62
CA LEU A 233 -8.56 -4.94 -7.56
C LEU A 233 -9.84 -4.43 -6.89
N PHE A 234 -10.81 -5.29 -6.61
CA PHE A 234 -12.09 -4.88 -6.04
C PHE A 234 -12.68 -5.91 -5.08
N GLN A 235 -13.65 -5.48 -4.29
CA GLN A 235 -14.41 -6.26 -3.33
C GLN A 235 -15.90 -6.10 -3.60
N VAL A 236 -16.67 -7.14 -3.30
CA VAL A 236 -18.13 -7.17 -3.37
C VAL A 236 -18.68 -7.97 -2.21
N ARG A 237 -19.93 -7.71 -1.82
CA ARG A 237 -20.64 -8.55 -0.86
C ARG A 237 -21.00 -9.90 -1.48
N ASP A 238 -20.81 -10.98 -0.74
CA ASP A 238 -21.40 -12.27 -1.12
C ASP A 238 -22.89 -12.27 -0.78
N ILE A 239 -23.71 -12.20 -1.82
CA ILE A 239 -25.17 -12.10 -1.73
C ILE A 239 -25.84 -13.41 -1.32
N PHE A 240 -25.18 -14.57 -1.46
CA PHE A 240 -25.79 -15.84 -1.04
C PHE A 240 -25.43 -16.22 0.40
N ASP A 241 -24.48 -15.52 1.01
CA ASP A 241 -24.10 -15.75 2.40
C ASP A 241 -24.90 -14.87 3.38
N ALA A 242 -26.16 -15.23 3.56
CA ALA A 242 -27.02 -14.59 4.55
C ALA A 242 -26.66 -14.96 6.01
N THR A 243 -25.89 -16.03 6.22
CA THR A 243 -25.52 -16.53 7.56
C THR A 243 -24.54 -15.57 8.23
N TYR A 244 -23.57 -15.06 7.45
CA TYR A 244 -22.55 -14.12 7.91
C TYR A 244 -22.82 -12.67 7.50
N ASN A 245 -24.10 -12.33 7.26
CA ASN A 245 -24.54 -10.97 6.94
C ASN A 245 -23.87 -10.37 5.69
N TYR A 246 -23.76 -11.16 4.62
CA TYR A 246 -23.26 -10.73 3.31
C TYR A 246 -21.86 -10.07 3.37
N PRO A 247 -20.82 -10.82 3.78
CA PRO A 247 -19.49 -10.27 3.99
C PRO A 247 -18.85 -9.78 2.68
N TYR A 248 -17.95 -8.80 2.76
CA TYR A 248 -17.13 -8.38 1.62
C TYR A 248 -16.03 -9.41 1.33
N VAL A 249 -16.02 -9.96 0.13
CA VAL A 249 -15.07 -11.02 -0.26
C VAL A 249 -14.36 -10.65 -1.55
N LYS A 250 -13.22 -11.32 -1.81
CA LYS A 250 -12.66 -11.37 -3.16
C LYS A 250 -13.67 -12.09 -4.07
N PRO A 251 -14.14 -11.45 -5.15
CA PRO A 251 -15.05 -12.08 -6.09
C PRO A 251 -14.38 -13.27 -6.77
N ASP A 252 -15.05 -14.42 -6.88
CA ASP A 252 -14.62 -15.49 -7.79
C ASP A 252 -15.28 -15.30 -9.16
N LEU A 253 -14.48 -14.86 -10.14
CA LEU A 253 -14.96 -14.61 -11.50
C LEU A 253 -15.32 -15.87 -12.28
N ASN A 254 -15.11 -17.08 -11.72
CA ASN A 254 -15.68 -18.30 -12.28
C ASN A 254 -17.17 -18.44 -11.98
N GLU A 255 -17.63 -17.83 -10.90
CA GLU A 255 -19.04 -17.88 -10.52
C GLU A 255 -19.85 -16.83 -11.29
N ASN A 256 -21.03 -17.24 -11.76
CA ASN A 256 -21.90 -16.34 -12.55
C ASN A 256 -22.29 -15.07 -11.77
N ARG A 257 -22.40 -15.17 -10.44
CA ARG A 257 -22.80 -14.04 -9.58
C ARG A 257 -21.76 -12.91 -9.55
N PHE A 258 -20.48 -13.20 -9.76
CA PHE A 258 -19.41 -12.21 -9.63
C PHE A 258 -18.80 -11.76 -10.96
N GLN A 259 -19.37 -12.19 -12.09
CA GLN A 259 -18.89 -11.82 -13.42
C GLN A 259 -18.82 -10.30 -13.61
N ILE A 260 -17.69 -9.81 -14.11
CA ILE A 260 -17.38 -8.38 -14.23
C ILE A 260 -18.39 -7.62 -15.10
N TYR A 261 -18.91 -8.25 -16.16
CA TYR A 261 -19.90 -7.62 -17.04
C TYR A 261 -21.13 -7.09 -16.29
N ARG A 262 -21.44 -7.62 -15.09
CA ARG A 262 -22.55 -7.14 -14.25
C ARG A 262 -22.32 -5.74 -13.71
N PHE A 263 -21.06 -5.33 -13.62
CA PHE A 263 -20.63 -4.07 -13.03
C PHE A 263 -20.19 -3.02 -14.07
N LEU A 264 -19.88 -3.44 -15.30
CA LEU A 264 -19.41 -2.55 -16.38
C LEU A 264 -20.52 -1.91 -17.22
N GLN A 265 -21.78 -2.20 -16.93
CA GLN A 265 -22.92 -1.64 -17.65
C GLN A 265 -24.11 -1.44 -16.71
N THR A 266 -25.02 -0.56 -17.13
CA THR A 266 -26.31 -0.38 -16.45
C THR A 266 -27.07 -1.72 -16.35
N PRO A 267 -27.76 -1.99 -15.23
CA PRO A 267 -28.59 -3.19 -15.10
C PRO A 267 -29.64 -3.23 -16.22
N PRO A 268 -29.67 -4.29 -17.06
CA PRO A 268 -30.54 -4.33 -18.24
C PRO A 268 -31.99 -4.71 -17.93
N ASN A 269 -32.24 -5.33 -16.77
CA ASN A 269 -33.54 -5.80 -16.32
C ASN A 269 -33.58 -5.79 -14.78
N VAL A 270 -34.78 -5.84 -14.20
CA VAL A 270 -35.03 -6.10 -12.78
C VAL A 270 -34.47 -7.46 -12.36
N PHE A 271 -34.65 -8.48 -13.22
CA PHE A 271 -34.09 -9.82 -13.00
C PHE A 271 -32.68 -9.91 -13.59
N LEU A 272 -31.68 -10.10 -12.73
CA LEU A 272 -30.28 -10.10 -13.11
C LEU A 272 -29.76 -11.47 -13.59
N ASP A 273 -30.60 -12.26 -14.24
CA ASP A 273 -30.16 -13.52 -14.83
C ASP A 273 -29.17 -13.27 -15.96
N SER A 274 -28.18 -14.16 -16.12
CA SER A 274 -27.15 -14.03 -17.16
C SER A 274 -27.69 -14.07 -18.59
N ALA A 275 -28.95 -14.48 -18.80
CA ALA A 275 -29.62 -14.44 -20.09
C ALA A 275 -30.05 -13.01 -20.48
N ASN A 276 -30.31 -12.13 -19.51
CA ASN A 276 -30.77 -10.76 -19.74
C ASN A 276 -29.61 -9.79 -20.07
N TYR A 277 -28.37 -10.22 -19.87
CA TYR A 277 -27.18 -9.46 -20.23
C TYR A 277 -26.79 -9.77 -21.69
N GLY A 278 -27.09 -8.83 -22.59
CA GLY A 278 -26.70 -8.95 -24.00
C GLY A 278 -25.20 -8.81 -24.23
N ASN A 279 -24.54 -7.91 -23.49
CA ASN A 279 -23.09 -7.74 -23.50
C ASN A 279 -22.47 -8.41 -22.25
N LYS A 280 -21.47 -9.27 -22.47
CA LYS A 280 -20.78 -10.08 -21.46
C LYS A 280 -19.27 -9.84 -21.46
N ILE A 281 -18.85 -8.62 -21.81
CA ILE A 281 -17.45 -8.23 -21.75
C ILE A 281 -16.98 -8.20 -20.29
N ASN A 282 -15.89 -8.92 -20.01
CA ASN A 282 -15.25 -9.00 -18.69
C ASN A 282 -13.96 -8.17 -18.59
N THR A 283 -13.64 -7.37 -19.60
CA THR A 283 -12.48 -6.48 -19.65
C THR A 283 -12.92 -5.06 -19.95
N TRP A 284 -12.04 -4.08 -19.73
CA TRP A 284 -12.26 -2.73 -20.24
C TRP A 284 -10.95 -2.21 -20.81
N ASN A 285 -11.05 -1.23 -21.71
CA ASN A 285 -9.88 -0.51 -22.18
C ASN A 285 -9.39 0.42 -21.06
N ALA A 286 -8.30 0.05 -20.41
CA ALA A 286 -7.71 0.82 -19.32
C ALA A 286 -6.80 1.95 -19.83
N ASP A 287 -6.62 2.10 -21.15
CA ASP A 287 -5.73 3.07 -21.81
C ASP A 287 -4.39 3.25 -21.10
N ILE A 288 -3.68 2.15 -20.84
CA ILE A 288 -2.45 2.16 -20.07
C ILE A 288 -1.33 2.81 -20.90
N HIS A 289 -0.78 3.92 -20.38
CA HIS A 289 0.33 4.65 -21.00
C HIS A 289 1.23 5.28 -19.94
N LEU A 290 2.47 5.58 -20.30
CA LEU A 290 3.33 6.42 -19.46
C LEU A 290 3.20 7.88 -19.88
N MET A 291 3.22 8.76 -18.90
CA MET A 291 3.36 10.20 -19.07
C MET A 291 4.70 10.60 -18.47
N SER A 292 5.65 10.99 -19.30
CA SER A 292 7.02 11.31 -18.86
C SER A 292 7.39 12.75 -19.18
N THR A 293 8.07 13.42 -18.25
CA THR A 293 8.69 14.72 -18.48
C THR A 293 10.08 14.52 -19.08
N TYR A 294 10.31 15.13 -20.23
CA TYR A 294 11.59 15.17 -20.92
C TYR A 294 12.22 16.54 -20.76
N CYS A 295 13.55 16.57 -20.61
CA CYS A 295 14.33 17.80 -20.54
C CYS A 295 15.22 17.93 -21.78
N PHE A 296 15.12 19.09 -22.44
CA PHE A 296 15.93 19.50 -23.57
C PHE A 296 17.04 20.41 -23.08
N LEU A 297 18.28 20.05 -23.37
CA LEU A 297 19.44 20.81 -22.96
C LEU A 297 19.90 21.75 -24.08
N SER A 298 20.64 22.78 -23.71
CA SER A 298 21.35 23.61 -24.68
C SER A 298 22.42 22.78 -25.43
N LYS A 299 22.70 23.11 -26.70
CA LYS A 299 23.64 22.34 -27.54
C LYS A 299 25.02 22.11 -26.90
N GLN A 300 25.53 23.08 -26.14
CA GLN A 300 26.85 22.96 -25.49
C GLN A 300 26.82 21.94 -24.35
N GLU A 301 25.77 21.98 -23.53
CA GLU A 301 25.57 21.06 -22.42
C GLU A 301 25.24 19.65 -22.93
N GLN A 302 24.40 19.56 -23.96
CA GLN A 302 24.10 18.33 -24.67
C GLN A 302 25.38 17.62 -25.15
N GLN A 303 26.31 18.35 -25.79
CA GLN A 303 27.60 17.78 -26.21
C GLN A 303 28.45 17.34 -25.02
N LYS A 304 28.44 18.10 -23.92
CA LYS A 304 29.18 17.75 -22.72
C LYS A 304 28.65 16.46 -22.08
N PHE A 305 27.34 16.32 -21.92
CA PHE A 305 26.70 15.10 -21.39
C PHE A 305 26.89 13.87 -22.28
N ALA A 306 27.05 14.06 -23.60
CA ALA A 306 27.31 12.97 -24.54
C ALA A 306 28.78 12.50 -24.50
N LEU A 307 29.72 13.40 -24.21
CA LEU A 307 31.17 13.12 -24.21
C LEU A 307 31.69 12.66 -22.86
N GLU A 308 31.16 13.23 -21.77
CA GLU A 308 31.60 12.92 -20.41
C GLU A 308 30.83 11.75 -19.81
N ASP A 309 31.54 10.88 -19.10
CA ASP A 309 30.96 9.78 -18.35
C ASP A 309 30.11 10.32 -17.19
N GLN A 310 28.87 9.84 -17.08
CA GLN A 310 27.95 10.24 -16.02
C GLN A 310 27.86 9.12 -14.98
N VAL A 311 28.01 9.47 -13.70
CA VAL A 311 27.96 8.52 -12.59
C VAL A 311 27.00 9.03 -11.54
N TYR A 312 25.97 8.24 -11.23
CA TYR A 312 24.97 8.56 -10.22
C TYR A 312 25.00 7.53 -9.10
N LEU A 313 24.89 8.02 -7.87
CA LEU A 313 24.63 7.17 -6.71
C LEU A 313 23.11 6.98 -6.58
N ILE A 314 22.64 5.74 -6.68
CA ILE A 314 21.22 5.40 -6.62
C ILE A 314 20.93 4.51 -5.42
N LYS A 315 19.66 4.51 -4.99
CA LYS A 315 19.15 3.55 -4.01
C LYS A 315 18.43 2.41 -4.75
N GLU A 316 19.03 1.24 -4.72
CA GLU A 316 18.43 0.00 -5.22
C GLU A 316 17.54 -0.63 -4.14
N VAL A 317 16.41 -1.19 -4.54
CA VAL A 317 15.42 -1.78 -3.64
C VAL A 317 15.48 -3.30 -3.73
N HIS A 318 15.52 -3.96 -2.59
CA HIS A 318 15.42 -5.41 -2.46
C HIS A 318 14.23 -5.77 -1.58
N GLU A 319 13.45 -6.75 -2.01
CA GLU A 319 12.26 -7.21 -1.30
C GLU A 319 12.46 -8.65 -0.81
N HIS A 320 12.14 -8.89 0.45
CA HIS A 320 12.19 -10.19 1.09
C HIS A 320 10.83 -10.51 1.70
N SER A 321 10.23 -11.64 1.30
CA SER A 321 8.97 -12.12 1.87
C SER A 321 9.19 -13.38 2.70
N TYR A 322 8.57 -13.41 3.88
CA TYR A 322 8.56 -14.56 4.78
C TYR A 322 7.13 -14.92 5.13
N GLU A 323 6.77 -16.17 4.91
CA GLU A 323 5.42 -16.70 5.12
C GLU A 323 5.29 -17.38 6.48
N ASN A 324 4.10 -17.37 7.07
CA ASN A 324 3.75 -18.10 8.29
C ASN A 324 4.61 -17.77 9.53
N VAL A 325 4.80 -16.49 9.79
CA VAL A 325 5.57 -15.93 10.90
C VAL A 325 4.65 -15.68 12.11
N THR A 326 4.46 -16.71 12.94
CA THR A 326 3.63 -16.64 14.15
C THR A 326 4.43 -16.97 15.41
N GLY A 327 4.22 -16.18 16.48
CA GLY A 327 4.91 -16.30 17.76
C GLY A 327 6.33 -15.75 17.71
N THR A 328 7.24 -16.34 18.50
CA THR A 328 8.66 -15.95 18.50
C THR A 328 9.42 -16.70 17.40
N ARG A 329 10.04 -15.96 16.48
CA ARG A 329 10.78 -16.53 15.35
C ARG A 329 12.08 -15.77 15.10
N LYS A 330 13.09 -16.50 14.64
CA LYS A 330 14.33 -15.95 14.07
C LYS A 330 14.33 -16.17 12.56
N LEU A 331 14.45 -15.09 11.80
CA LEU A 331 14.41 -15.09 10.33
C LEU A 331 15.76 -14.63 9.78
N LYS A 332 16.36 -15.42 8.89
CA LYS A 332 17.61 -15.05 8.24
C LYS A 332 17.36 -14.18 7.01
N VAL A 333 17.98 -13.00 6.97
CA VAL A 333 17.91 -12.07 5.84
C VAL A 333 19.14 -12.22 4.96
N GLN A 334 18.91 -12.47 3.66
CA GLN A 334 19.97 -12.57 2.67
C GLN A 334 20.23 -11.18 2.08
N THR A 335 21.12 -10.42 2.73
CA THR A 335 21.51 -9.09 2.29
C THR A 335 23.00 -8.98 2.00
N ASN A 336 23.36 -8.08 1.09
CA ASN A 336 24.73 -7.72 0.74
C ASN A 336 24.81 -6.21 0.46
N GLY A 337 26.01 -5.65 0.40
CA GLY A 337 26.22 -4.26 0.01
C GLY A 337 26.01 -3.23 1.12
N MET A 338 25.88 -1.97 0.73
CA MET A 338 25.75 -0.81 1.62
C MET A 338 24.27 -0.50 1.85
N VAL A 339 23.74 -0.96 2.98
CA VAL A 339 22.32 -0.81 3.33
C VAL A 339 22.08 0.52 4.04
N SER A 340 21.07 1.26 3.59
CA SER A 340 20.69 2.56 4.15
C SER A 340 19.58 2.47 5.19
N ASN A 341 18.54 1.69 4.90
CA ASN A 341 17.39 1.49 5.78
C ASN A 341 16.66 0.19 5.46
N TRP A 342 15.84 -0.24 6.41
CA TRP A 342 14.86 -1.30 6.30
C TRP A 342 13.46 -0.75 6.59
N MET A 343 12.50 -1.18 5.79
CA MET A 343 11.08 -1.00 6.05
C MET A 343 10.40 -2.35 6.02
N TRP A 344 9.48 -2.60 6.93
CA TRP A 344 8.71 -3.83 6.86
C TRP A 344 7.31 -3.64 7.40
N PHE A 345 6.42 -4.51 6.97
CA PHE A 345 5.10 -4.62 7.53
C PHE A 345 4.73 -6.10 7.65
N MET A 346 3.76 -6.36 8.52
CA MET A 346 3.18 -7.68 8.68
C MET A 346 1.72 -7.63 8.25
N ARG A 347 1.26 -8.71 7.62
CA ARG A 347 -0.13 -8.87 7.17
C ARG A 347 -0.61 -10.26 7.48
N ARG A 348 -1.92 -10.46 7.60
CA ARG A 348 -2.49 -11.80 7.70
C ARG A 348 -2.33 -12.55 6.37
N ASN A 349 -2.11 -13.85 6.43
CA ASN A 349 -2.00 -14.70 5.24
C ASN A 349 -3.32 -14.78 4.45
N ASP A 350 -4.47 -14.61 5.11
CA ASP A 350 -5.81 -14.65 4.52
C ASP A 350 -6.24 -13.36 3.80
N VAL A 351 -5.40 -12.32 3.78
CA VAL A 351 -5.69 -11.02 3.13
C VAL A 351 -6.07 -11.18 1.66
N HIS A 352 -5.44 -12.12 0.96
CA HIS A 352 -5.69 -12.38 -0.46
C HIS A 352 -7.12 -12.90 -0.75
N LEU A 353 -7.81 -13.48 0.24
CA LEU A 353 -9.20 -13.94 0.11
C LEU A 353 -10.19 -12.77 0.17
N ARG A 354 -9.73 -11.60 0.60
CA ARG A 354 -10.58 -10.43 0.87
C ARG A 354 -10.10 -9.18 0.13
N ASN A 355 -9.00 -9.26 -0.63
CA ASN A 355 -8.38 -8.14 -1.35
C ASN A 355 -8.02 -6.92 -0.46
N GLU A 356 -7.68 -7.15 0.81
CA GLU A 356 -7.32 -6.09 1.77
C GLU A 356 -5.80 -5.83 1.79
N TRP A 357 -5.20 -5.55 0.63
CA TRP A 357 -3.73 -5.50 0.46
C TRP A 357 -3.02 -4.43 1.30
N SER A 358 -3.71 -3.35 1.65
CA SER A 358 -3.20 -2.24 2.49
C SER A 358 -3.47 -2.43 3.98
N ASN A 359 -4.09 -3.55 4.39
CA ASN A 359 -4.34 -3.81 5.80
C ASN A 359 -3.13 -4.47 6.47
N TYR A 360 -2.39 -3.68 7.25
CA TYR A 360 -1.23 -4.11 8.04
C TYR A 360 -1.58 -4.46 9.49
N THR A 361 -2.87 -4.66 9.78
CA THR A 361 -3.38 -4.92 11.12
C THR A 361 -3.86 -6.35 11.27
N ASN A 362 -4.03 -6.78 12.50
CA ASN A 362 -4.57 -8.08 12.86
C ASN A 362 -6.09 -8.18 12.59
N TRP A 363 -6.78 -7.05 12.45
CA TRP A 363 -8.19 -7.06 12.14
C TRP A 363 -8.42 -7.54 10.73
N PRO A 364 -9.50 -8.31 10.47
CA PRO A 364 -9.79 -8.73 9.12
C PRO A 364 -10.02 -7.51 8.24
N TYR A 365 -10.93 -6.62 8.63
CA TYR A 365 -11.22 -5.37 7.92
C TYR A 365 -10.80 -4.19 8.78
N PHE A 366 -10.93 -2.97 8.25
CA PHE A 366 -10.66 -1.73 8.99
C PHE A 366 -11.72 -1.37 10.05
N THR A 367 -12.55 -2.33 10.41
CA THR A 367 -13.56 -2.26 11.46
C THR A 367 -13.21 -3.27 12.54
N GLN A 368 -13.34 -2.88 13.79
CA GLN A 368 -13.10 -3.77 14.92
C GLN A 368 -14.06 -4.99 14.85
N PRO A 369 -13.55 -6.24 14.87
CA PRO A 369 -14.38 -7.42 14.68
C PRO A 369 -15.31 -7.71 15.88
N GLY A 370 -14.84 -7.51 17.12
CA GLY A 370 -15.68 -7.58 18.31
C GLY A 370 -16.22 -6.20 18.66
N ASP A 371 -17.35 -5.86 18.07
CA ASP A 371 -18.01 -4.56 18.24
C ASP A 371 -18.82 -4.48 19.54
N ILE A 372 -19.40 -3.31 19.80
CA ILE A 372 -20.31 -3.04 20.89
C ILE A 372 -21.63 -3.82 20.70
N GLU A 373 -22.09 -4.43 21.78
CA GLU A 373 -23.35 -5.18 21.83
C GLU A 373 -24.39 -4.32 22.55
N LEU A 374 -25.69 -4.54 22.28
CA LEU A 374 -26.74 -3.86 23.04
C LEU A 374 -26.57 -4.18 24.52
N ALA A 375 -26.73 -3.16 25.37
CA ALA A 375 -26.66 -3.35 26.81
C ALA A 375 -27.61 -4.48 27.26
N PRO A 376 -27.23 -5.31 28.26
CA PRO A 376 -28.09 -6.39 28.71
C PRO A 376 -29.40 -5.80 29.22
N ARG A 377 -30.52 -6.40 28.76
CA ARG A 377 -31.87 -6.06 29.23
C ARG A 377 -32.13 -6.58 30.63
N ASP A 378 -31.59 -7.76 30.94
CA ASP A 378 -31.77 -8.43 32.22
C ASP A 378 -30.40 -8.62 32.88
N ILE A 379 -30.28 -8.20 34.14
CA ILE A 379 -29.05 -8.29 34.95
C ILE A 379 -29.17 -9.30 36.09
N GLU A 380 -30.26 -10.08 36.12
CA GLU A 380 -30.59 -11.04 37.19
C GLU A 380 -29.48 -12.06 37.44
N ASN A 381 -28.80 -12.53 36.37
CA ASN A 381 -27.70 -13.49 36.46
C ASN A 381 -26.35 -12.88 36.88
N LEU A 382 -26.25 -11.55 36.94
CA LEU A 382 -25.00 -10.82 37.21
C LEU A 382 -24.96 -10.20 38.61
N ILE A 383 -26.04 -10.35 39.38
CA ILE A 383 -26.23 -9.72 40.69
C ILE A 383 -26.46 -10.82 41.74
N PRO A 384 -25.96 -10.68 42.97
CA PRO A 384 -26.29 -11.60 44.05
C PRO A 384 -27.79 -11.64 44.32
N VAL A 385 -28.31 -12.86 44.51
CA VAL A 385 -29.71 -13.16 44.86
C VAL A 385 -30.09 -12.31 46.08
N ASN A 386 -31.10 -11.43 45.94
CA ASN A 386 -31.61 -10.44 46.91
C ASN A 386 -31.11 -8.98 46.80
N SER A 387 -30.42 -8.60 45.71
CA SER A 387 -30.22 -7.17 45.38
C SER A 387 -31.25 -6.73 44.33
N ILE A 388 -32.12 -5.78 44.67
CA ILE A 388 -33.07 -5.15 43.72
C ILE A 388 -32.22 -4.21 42.82
N PRO A 389 -32.31 -4.29 41.48
CA PRO A 389 -33.49 -3.81 40.75
C PRO A 389 -34.29 -4.94 40.10
N GLN A 390 -35.62 -4.79 40.09
CA GLN A 390 -36.54 -5.54 39.23
C GLN A 390 -35.96 -5.59 37.81
N ASN A 391 -35.70 -6.76 37.21
CA ASN A 391 -35.46 -7.04 35.77
C ASN A 391 -35.21 -5.87 34.79
N TYR A 392 -34.33 -4.92 35.14
CA TYR A 392 -34.01 -3.76 34.32
C TYR A 392 -32.49 -3.63 34.31
N GLY A 393 -31.92 -4.06 33.20
CA GLY A 393 -30.54 -3.80 32.83
C GLY A 393 -30.40 -2.48 32.07
N PRO A 394 -29.16 -2.01 31.85
CA PRO A 394 -28.87 -0.70 31.30
C PRO A 394 -29.45 -0.42 29.90
N ALA A 395 -30.00 -1.43 29.20
CA ALA A 395 -30.77 -1.20 27.96
C ALA A 395 -32.13 -0.53 28.17
N ILE A 396 -32.73 -0.61 29.35
CA ILE A 396 -34.04 -0.02 29.63
C ILE A 396 -33.92 0.87 30.85
N ASP A 397 -34.31 2.14 30.72
CA ASP A 397 -34.34 3.06 31.85
C ASP A 397 -35.43 2.60 32.84
N PRO A 398 -35.09 2.34 34.12
CA PRO A 398 -36.05 1.92 35.13
C PRO A 398 -37.10 3.00 35.45
N ALA A 399 -36.87 4.27 35.14
CA ALA A 399 -37.81 5.36 35.43
C ALA A 399 -39.00 5.40 34.45
N ASP A 400 -38.72 5.29 33.14
CA ASP A 400 -39.72 5.49 32.07
C ASP A 400 -39.95 4.25 31.19
N GLY A 401 -39.20 3.16 31.40
CA GLY A 401 -39.28 1.95 30.58
C GLY A 401 -38.81 2.15 29.13
N ARG A 402 -38.12 3.24 28.85
CA ARG A 402 -37.61 3.59 27.51
C ARG A 402 -36.32 2.84 27.22
N ASN A 403 -36.13 2.44 25.97
CA ASN A 403 -34.84 1.93 25.51
C ASN A 403 -33.82 3.07 25.59
N THR A 404 -32.75 2.86 26.36
CA THR A 404 -31.68 3.86 26.54
C THR A 404 -30.83 4.03 25.30
N GLY A 405 -30.84 3.04 24.40
CA GLY A 405 -29.94 2.99 23.26
C GLY A 405 -28.47 2.84 23.68
N TYR A 406 -28.21 2.37 24.90
CA TYR A 406 -26.86 2.11 25.38
C TYR A 406 -26.31 0.81 24.81
N TYR A 407 -25.03 0.86 24.48
CA TYR A 407 -24.24 -0.26 24.00
C TYR A 407 -23.08 -0.53 24.97
N VAL A 408 -22.69 -1.79 25.12
CA VAL A 408 -21.61 -2.24 26.00
C VAL A 408 -20.54 -2.97 25.19
N THR A 409 -19.29 -2.94 25.64
CA THR A 409 -18.15 -3.54 24.93
C THR A 409 -18.11 -5.08 24.98
N GLY A 410 -19.02 -5.72 25.72
CA GLY A 410 -19.08 -7.17 25.86
C GLY A 410 -17.87 -7.78 26.59
N THR A 411 -17.68 -9.08 26.40
CA THR A 411 -16.53 -9.84 26.94
C THR A 411 -15.23 -9.52 26.18
N PHE A 412 -14.09 -9.56 26.87
CA PHE A 412 -12.78 -9.39 26.23
C PHE A 412 -12.55 -10.45 25.14
N LYS A 413 -12.25 -9.98 23.92
CA LYS A 413 -11.99 -10.82 22.73
C LYS A 413 -10.55 -10.56 22.26
N SER A 414 -9.72 -11.60 22.18
CA SER A 414 -8.31 -11.51 21.72
C SER A 414 -8.21 -10.92 20.30
N VAL A 415 -9.19 -11.23 19.45
CA VAL A 415 -9.31 -10.70 18.07
C VAL A 415 -9.44 -9.18 17.97
N ASN A 416 -9.77 -8.47 19.06
CA ASN A 416 -9.86 -7.01 19.06
C ASN A 416 -8.49 -6.34 19.11
N ARG A 417 -7.41 -7.08 19.40
CA ARG A 417 -6.06 -6.52 19.33
C ARG A 417 -5.70 -6.20 17.88
N LYS A 418 -5.29 -4.96 17.63
CA LYS A 418 -5.02 -4.43 16.28
C LYS A 418 -3.61 -4.78 15.79
N GLU A 419 -2.64 -4.78 16.70
CA GLU A 419 -1.22 -4.83 16.34
C GLU A 419 -0.70 -6.26 16.26
N ILE A 420 0.07 -6.54 15.20
CA ILE A 420 0.64 -7.86 14.93
C ILE A 420 1.99 -8.04 15.62
N LEU A 421 2.90 -7.07 15.48
CA LEU A 421 4.26 -7.13 16.02
C LEU A 421 4.27 -6.66 17.48
N GLU A 422 4.90 -7.42 18.37
CA GLU A 422 5.10 -7.03 19.77
C GLU A 422 6.52 -6.49 19.98
N THR A 423 7.52 -7.30 19.63
CA THR A 423 8.94 -6.98 19.81
C THR A 423 9.76 -7.37 18.60
N PHE A 424 10.83 -6.62 18.34
CA PHE A 424 11.74 -6.83 17.23
C PHE A 424 13.19 -6.50 17.64
N GLY A 425 14.13 -7.30 17.16
CA GLY A 425 15.56 -7.15 17.40
C GLY A 425 16.37 -7.64 16.20
N ILE A 426 17.61 -7.16 16.10
CA ILE A 426 18.50 -7.44 14.97
C ILE A 426 19.78 -8.08 15.50
N LEU A 427 20.08 -9.28 15.00
CA LEU A 427 21.31 -10.01 15.30
C LEU A 427 22.23 -10.06 14.07
N MET A 428 23.51 -9.87 14.32
CA MET A 428 24.58 -9.93 13.32
C MET A 428 25.69 -10.84 13.83
N ASN A 429 25.97 -11.93 13.11
CA ASN A 429 26.93 -12.97 13.52
C ASN A 429 26.67 -13.56 14.93
N GLY A 430 25.43 -13.49 15.42
CA GLY A 430 25.03 -13.96 16.75
C GLY A 430 25.03 -12.90 17.86
N ASP A 431 25.58 -11.71 17.60
CA ASP A 431 25.56 -10.58 18.54
C ASP A 431 24.40 -9.62 18.23
N TYR A 432 23.81 -9.02 19.26
CA TYR A 432 22.75 -8.02 19.08
C TYR A 432 23.33 -6.72 18.55
N ARG A 433 22.95 -6.36 17.32
CA ARG A 433 23.15 -5.01 16.80
C ARG A 433 22.09 -4.08 17.36
N GLU A 434 20.85 -4.54 17.46
CA GLU A 434 19.76 -3.85 18.12
C GLU A 434 19.07 -4.85 19.04
N ASN A 435 18.93 -4.48 20.31
CA ASN A 435 18.28 -5.34 21.31
C ASN A 435 16.79 -5.51 20.96
N MET A 436 16.15 -6.52 21.55
CA MET A 436 14.70 -6.67 21.43
C MET A 436 13.99 -5.44 22.02
N GLN A 437 13.39 -4.64 21.13
CA GLN A 437 12.62 -3.45 21.50
C GLN A 437 11.14 -3.65 21.19
N ASN A 438 10.28 -2.95 21.92
CA ASN A 438 8.84 -2.94 21.66
C ASN A 438 8.53 -2.26 20.31
N ARG A 439 7.42 -2.67 19.67
CA ARG A 439 6.94 -2.13 18.39
C ARG A 439 6.96 -0.60 18.30
N GLY A 440 6.66 0.09 19.41
CA GLY A 440 6.56 1.55 19.45
C GLY A 440 7.86 2.28 19.15
N VAL A 441 9.02 1.62 19.32
CA VAL A 441 10.32 2.20 18.94
C VAL A 441 10.41 2.32 17.42
N PHE A 442 10.08 1.25 16.68
CA PHE A 442 10.13 1.22 15.22
C PHE A 442 8.95 1.91 14.55
N ASP A 443 7.80 1.99 15.25
CA ASP A 443 6.58 2.61 14.74
C ASP A 443 6.53 4.12 15.00
N TYR A 444 7.06 4.62 16.13
CA TYR A 444 6.97 6.04 16.49
C TYR A 444 8.33 6.71 16.60
N VAL A 445 9.28 6.13 17.35
CA VAL A 445 10.54 6.82 17.69
C VAL A 445 11.44 6.97 16.47
N GLU A 446 11.64 5.89 15.72
CA GLU A 446 12.47 5.91 14.49
C GLU A 446 11.89 6.85 13.43
N LYS A 447 10.57 6.83 13.25
CA LYS A 447 9.88 7.73 12.31
C LYS A 447 10.05 9.19 12.72
N TYR A 448 9.82 9.52 13.99
CA TYR A 448 9.87 10.90 14.48
C TYR A 448 11.24 11.57 14.25
N VAL A 449 12.34 10.82 14.38
CA VAL A 449 13.69 11.38 14.32
C VAL A 449 14.27 11.38 12.90
N ARG A 450 13.96 10.36 12.09
CA ARG A 450 14.71 10.05 10.86
C ARG A 450 13.92 10.23 9.57
N THR A 451 12.59 10.29 9.64
CA THR A 451 11.72 10.32 8.46
C THR A 451 10.96 11.64 8.37
N GLY A 452 10.61 12.07 7.15
CA GLY A 452 9.86 13.29 6.91
C GLY A 452 8.34 13.16 7.12
N GLY A 453 7.83 11.92 7.07
CA GLY A 453 6.40 11.60 7.14
C GLY A 453 5.99 10.86 8.42
N SER A 454 4.67 10.76 8.60
CA SER A 454 4.02 9.96 9.64
C SER A 454 3.38 8.75 8.98
N ALA A 455 4.18 7.71 8.72
CA ALA A 455 3.70 6.49 8.08
C ALA A 455 2.55 5.84 8.85
N GLU A 456 1.63 5.22 8.12
CA GLU A 456 0.51 4.44 8.67
C GLU A 456 0.95 3.39 9.71
N GLU A 457 0.05 3.13 10.65
CA GLU A 457 0.27 2.14 11.71
C GLU A 457 0.40 0.73 11.12
N GLY A 458 1.44 0.00 11.54
CA GLY A 458 1.78 -1.33 11.00
C GLY A 458 2.89 -1.33 9.95
N LEU A 459 3.27 -0.17 9.41
CA LEU A 459 4.51 0.00 8.66
C LEU A 459 5.64 0.39 9.62
N TYR A 460 6.60 -0.50 9.83
CA TYR A 460 7.76 -0.28 10.70
C TYR A 460 8.98 0.12 9.88
N CYS A 461 9.85 0.92 10.47
CA CYS A 461 11.12 1.29 9.86
C CYS A 461 12.28 1.18 10.83
N TYR A 462 13.46 0.88 10.28
CA TYR A 462 14.73 0.94 10.98
C TYR A 462 15.78 1.56 10.08
N ASN A 463 16.37 2.66 10.53
CA ASN A 463 17.24 3.48 9.70
C ASN A 463 18.70 3.35 10.15
N PHE A 464 19.58 2.95 9.23
CA PHE A 464 21.03 3.04 9.45
C PHE A 464 21.58 4.43 9.08
N CYS A 465 20.78 5.23 8.38
CA CYS A 465 21.09 6.61 7.98
C CYS A 465 20.47 7.64 8.94
N LEU A 466 20.98 8.88 8.88
CA LEU A 466 20.47 9.98 9.72
C LEU A 466 19.17 10.61 9.17
N ASN A 467 18.92 10.50 7.86
CA ASN A 467 17.77 11.06 7.16
C ASN A 467 17.42 10.16 5.97
N THR A 468 16.13 9.83 5.80
CA THR A 468 15.62 9.01 4.69
C THR A 468 15.09 9.80 3.50
N ASN A 469 14.98 11.13 3.62
CA ASN A 469 14.36 11.99 2.62
C ASN A 469 14.84 11.70 1.18
N PRO A 470 13.93 11.34 0.25
CA PRO A 470 14.27 11.00 -1.14
C PRO A 470 14.75 12.20 -1.96
N TYR A 471 14.46 13.43 -1.52
CA TYR A 471 14.88 14.65 -2.23
C TYR A 471 16.32 15.07 -1.92
N ASP A 472 16.94 14.46 -0.91
CA ASP A 472 18.32 14.72 -0.52
C ASP A 472 19.25 13.69 -1.16
N TYR A 473 20.06 14.14 -2.13
CA TYR A 473 21.03 13.27 -2.81
C TYR A 473 22.18 12.78 -1.91
N GLN A 474 22.57 13.58 -0.92
CA GLN A 474 23.75 13.29 -0.10
C GLN A 474 23.48 12.13 0.88
N PRO A 475 24.28 11.04 0.85
CA PRO A 475 24.18 9.97 1.84
C PRO A 475 24.48 10.45 3.25
N SER A 476 23.70 9.97 4.21
CA SER A 476 23.76 10.36 5.62
C SER A 476 24.07 9.19 6.56
N GLY A 477 24.57 8.08 6.01
CA GLY A 477 24.89 6.85 6.75
C GLY A 477 24.46 5.61 5.97
N ALA A 478 25.25 4.56 6.07
CA ALA A 478 24.95 3.25 5.51
C ALA A 478 25.78 2.19 6.26
N PHE A 479 25.26 0.98 6.33
CA PHE A 479 25.89 -0.13 7.00
C PHE A 479 26.31 -1.21 5.99
N ASN A 480 27.56 -1.65 6.06
CA ASN A 480 28.11 -2.62 5.12
C ASN A 480 27.77 -4.05 5.57
N MET A 481 26.79 -4.65 4.90
CA MET A 481 26.35 -6.02 5.19
C MET A 481 27.23 -7.09 4.52
N SER A 482 28.06 -6.74 3.54
CA SER A 482 28.88 -7.71 2.79
C SER A 482 29.89 -8.48 3.64
N ASN A 483 30.32 -7.90 4.76
CA ASN A 483 31.29 -8.52 5.67
C ASN A 483 30.64 -9.42 6.74
N ILE A 484 29.31 -9.46 6.80
CA ILE A 484 28.56 -10.19 7.83
C ILE A 484 28.04 -11.49 7.26
N LYS A 485 28.32 -12.60 7.95
CA LYS A 485 28.00 -13.95 7.46
C LYS A 485 26.54 -14.31 7.72
N THR A 486 26.01 -13.91 8.88
CA THR A 486 24.64 -14.20 9.27
C THR A 486 23.97 -12.94 9.81
N ILE A 487 22.86 -12.57 9.18
CA ILE A 487 22.01 -11.46 9.60
C ILE A 487 20.64 -12.08 9.88
N GLU A 488 20.20 -11.93 11.11
CA GLU A 488 18.97 -12.55 11.61
C GLU A 488 18.11 -11.49 12.28
N ILE A 489 16.82 -11.53 11.97
CA ILE A 489 15.80 -10.74 12.63
C ILE A 489 15.14 -11.65 13.66
N GLU A 490 15.11 -11.21 14.92
CA GLU A 490 14.35 -11.85 15.97
C GLU A 490 13.09 -11.02 16.22
N LEU A 491 11.93 -11.68 16.16
CA LEU A 491 10.65 -11.01 16.32
C LEU A 491 9.68 -11.87 17.11
N THR A 492 8.74 -11.21 17.77
CA THR A 492 7.62 -11.82 18.47
C THR A 492 6.32 -11.18 17.98
N THR A 493 5.40 -12.01 17.49
CA THR A 493 4.06 -11.57 17.07
C THR A 493 2.99 -11.98 18.07
N HIS A 494 1.86 -11.28 18.02
CA HIS A 494 0.63 -11.71 18.68
C HIS A 494 0.26 -13.12 18.24
N VAL A 495 -0.24 -13.94 19.15
CA VAL A 495 -0.63 -15.31 18.85
C VAL A 495 -2.15 -15.34 18.64
N PRO A 496 -2.63 -15.66 17.42
CA PRO A 496 -4.06 -15.77 17.15
C PRO A 496 -4.68 -16.96 17.89
N ASP A 497 -6.02 -16.95 17.97
CA ASP A 497 -6.76 -18.04 18.60
C ASP A 497 -6.59 -19.35 17.79
N ILE A 498 -6.66 -20.48 18.51
CA ILE A 498 -6.48 -21.82 17.93
C ILE A 498 -7.75 -22.20 17.17
N ASP A 499 -7.59 -22.64 15.93
CA ASP A 499 -8.71 -23.10 15.10
C ASP A 499 -9.21 -24.45 15.61
N LEU A 500 -10.24 -24.46 16.46
CA LEU A 500 -10.80 -25.69 17.03
C LEU A 500 -11.46 -26.62 15.99
N VAL A 501 -11.69 -26.15 14.76
CA VAL A 501 -12.34 -26.91 13.68
C VAL A 501 -11.30 -27.60 12.79
N ASN A 502 -10.31 -26.86 12.28
CA ASN A 502 -9.28 -27.42 11.38
C ASN A 502 -8.05 -27.99 12.11
N SER A 503 -7.84 -27.65 13.39
CA SER A 503 -6.75 -28.20 14.22
C SER A 503 -7.13 -29.47 15.01
N ARG A 504 -8.29 -30.08 14.72
CA ARG A 504 -8.76 -31.30 15.41
C ARG A 504 -7.70 -32.40 15.37
N TYR A 505 -7.34 -32.85 16.57
CA TYR A 505 -6.45 -33.98 16.77
C TYR A 505 -7.27 -35.28 16.69
N ASP A 506 -7.40 -35.83 15.49
CA ASP A 506 -8.10 -37.09 15.30
C ASP A 506 -7.18 -38.26 15.68
N VAL A 507 -7.52 -38.94 16.77
CA VAL A 507 -6.91 -40.21 17.16
C VAL A 507 -7.69 -41.31 16.45
N ILE A 508 -7.05 -41.96 15.48
CA ILE A 508 -7.60 -43.11 14.78
C ILE A 508 -7.45 -44.32 15.71
N CYS A 509 -8.56 -44.81 16.25
CA CYS A 509 -8.58 -46.00 17.09
C CYS A 509 -8.99 -47.26 16.30
N ASP A 510 -8.59 -48.44 16.80
CA ASP A 510 -9.11 -49.73 16.34
C ASP A 510 -10.56 -49.95 16.84
N LEU A 511 -11.18 -51.05 16.38
CA LEU A 511 -12.51 -51.48 16.81
C LEU A 511 -12.60 -51.82 18.32
N GLN A 512 -11.48 -51.78 19.04
CA GLN A 512 -11.35 -52.09 20.47
C GLN A 512 -10.96 -50.86 21.31
N GLY A 513 -10.87 -49.67 20.68
CA GLY A 513 -10.57 -48.40 21.34
C GLY A 513 -9.07 -48.10 21.55
N ASN A 514 -8.15 -48.89 21.00
CA ASN A 514 -6.71 -48.62 21.09
C ASN A 514 -6.26 -47.66 19.97
N PRO A 515 -5.43 -46.64 20.27
CA PRO A 515 -4.97 -45.67 19.28
C PRO A 515 -3.97 -46.32 18.29
N ILE A 516 -4.34 -46.40 17.00
CA ILE A 516 -3.49 -46.93 15.90
C ILE A 516 -2.64 -45.82 15.26
N GLY A 517 -3.10 -44.58 15.32
CA GLY A 517 -2.37 -43.44 14.78
C GLY A 517 -3.07 -42.11 15.03
N THR A 518 -2.35 -41.01 14.86
CA THR A 518 -2.87 -39.66 15.09
C THR A 518 -2.75 -38.87 13.80
N ARG A 519 -3.86 -38.31 13.32
CA ARG A 519 -3.85 -37.39 12.18
C ARG A 519 -3.83 -35.97 12.72
N LYS A 520 -2.67 -35.31 12.64
CA LYS A 520 -2.53 -33.89 12.96
C LYS A 520 -2.33 -33.10 11.67
N SER A 521 -3.27 -32.22 11.35
CA SER A 521 -3.10 -31.14 10.37
C SER A 521 -2.14 -30.10 10.95
N SER A 522 -0.84 -30.39 10.95
CA SER A 522 0.19 -29.52 11.55
C SER A 522 0.41 -28.19 10.82
N TYR A 523 -0.30 -27.92 9.72
CA TYR A 523 -0.11 -26.72 8.89
C TYR A 523 -0.98 -25.52 9.32
N GLN A 524 -2.11 -25.74 10.00
CA GLN A 524 -3.03 -24.69 10.45
C GLN A 524 -3.39 -24.92 11.93
N LEU A 525 -2.46 -24.59 12.83
CA LEU A 525 -2.72 -24.62 14.27
C LEU A 525 -3.62 -23.45 14.71
N TYR A 526 -3.53 -22.33 14.01
CA TYR A 526 -4.25 -21.09 14.30
C TYR A 526 -5.20 -20.74 13.14
N ASP A 527 -6.23 -19.95 13.44
CA ASP A 527 -7.21 -19.48 12.43
C ASP A 527 -6.54 -18.76 11.24
N TYR A 528 -5.42 -18.08 11.50
CA TYR A 528 -4.60 -17.41 10.49
C TYR A 528 -3.14 -17.30 10.97
N ASN A 529 -2.23 -17.05 10.04
CA ASN A 529 -0.82 -16.72 10.33
C ASN A 529 -0.48 -15.35 9.74
N TYR A 530 0.71 -14.84 10.07
CA TYR A 530 1.20 -13.58 9.50
C TYR A 530 2.31 -13.80 8.46
N ASN A 531 2.35 -12.91 7.48
CA ASN A 531 3.40 -12.81 6.49
C ASN A 531 4.16 -11.51 6.71
N LEU A 532 5.49 -11.59 6.73
CA LEU A 532 6.39 -10.46 6.85
C LEU A 532 6.91 -10.10 5.45
N THR A 533 6.83 -8.81 5.10
CA THR A 533 7.46 -8.28 3.90
C THR A 533 8.45 -7.21 4.32
N LEU A 534 9.72 -7.41 3.98
CA LEU A 534 10.85 -6.53 4.30
C LEU A 534 11.38 -5.91 3.00
N PHE A 535 11.40 -4.60 2.96
CA PHE A 535 12.06 -3.80 1.93
C PHE A 535 13.40 -3.28 2.46
N GLU A 536 14.40 -3.37 1.61
CA GLU A 536 15.75 -2.93 1.90
C GLU A 536 16.26 -2.00 0.81
N GLU A 537 16.70 -0.81 1.22
CA GLU A 537 17.30 0.18 0.31
C GLU A 537 18.82 0.15 0.41
N ARG A 538 19.49 -0.17 -0.70
CA ARG A 538 20.95 -0.28 -0.81
C ARG A 538 21.52 0.80 -1.71
N TYR A 539 22.66 1.36 -1.36
CA TYR A 539 23.39 2.24 -2.26
C TYR A 539 24.10 1.44 -3.35
N ASN A 540 23.90 1.84 -4.60
CA ASN A 540 24.61 1.31 -5.75
C ASN A 540 25.02 2.47 -6.68
N VAL A 541 26.02 2.25 -7.52
CA VAL A 541 26.53 3.26 -8.46
C VAL A 541 26.10 2.90 -9.86
N LEU A 542 25.38 3.80 -10.51
CA LEU A 542 24.93 3.70 -11.89
C LEU A 542 25.84 4.53 -12.79
N SER A 543 26.54 3.88 -13.72
CA SER A 543 27.47 4.53 -14.64
C SER A 543 26.97 4.50 -16.07
N PHE A 544 27.08 5.63 -16.76
CA PHE A 544 26.83 5.80 -18.19
C PHE A 544 28.16 6.09 -18.87
N ILE A 545 28.73 5.08 -19.52
CA ILE A 545 30.08 5.12 -20.10
C ILE A 545 30.03 4.55 -21.52
N GLY A 546 30.60 5.28 -22.48
CA GLY A 546 30.77 4.79 -23.86
C GLY A 546 29.47 4.39 -24.57
N GLY A 547 28.36 5.08 -24.29
CA GLY A 547 27.06 4.79 -24.92
C GLY A 547 26.25 3.67 -24.27
N ASN A 548 26.76 3.08 -23.18
CA ASN A 548 26.15 2.01 -22.40
C ASN A 548 25.84 2.45 -20.97
N CYS A 549 25.00 1.69 -20.28
CA CYS A 549 24.66 1.90 -18.88
C CYS A 549 24.76 0.59 -18.13
N GLY A 550 25.26 0.65 -16.90
CA GLY A 550 25.39 -0.51 -16.04
C GLY A 550 25.60 -0.14 -14.58
N LEU A 551 25.31 -1.10 -13.71
CA LEU A 551 25.56 -1.00 -12.28
C LEU A 551 27.01 -1.41 -11.97
N MET A 552 27.67 -0.67 -11.09
CA MET A 552 29.04 -0.96 -10.67
C MET A 552 29.12 -2.27 -9.87
N TYR A 553 28.15 -2.50 -8.99
CA TYR A 553 28.02 -3.73 -8.24
C TYR A 553 26.84 -4.52 -8.80
N ALA A 554 27.14 -5.64 -9.45
CA ALA A 554 26.13 -6.58 -9.91
C ALA A 554 25.53 -7.35 -8.73
N ARG A 555 24.27 -7.77 -8.91
CA ARG A 555 23.47 -8.51 -7.93
C ARG A 555 24.08 -9.85 -7.55
#